data_AF-A0AA86M9D4-F1
#
_entry.id   AF-A0AA86M9D4-F1
#
_cell.length_a   1.000
_cell.length_b   1.000
_cell.length_c   1.000
_cell.angle_alpha   90.00
_cell.angle_beta   90.00
_cell.angle_gamma   90.00
#
_symmetry.space_group_name_H-M   'P 1'
#
loop_
_entity.id
_entity.type
_entity.pdbx_description
1 polymer ?
#
loop_
_entity_poly.entity_id
_entity_poly.type
_entity_poly.pdbx_seq_one_letter_code
_entity_poly.pdbx_strand_id
1 'polypeptide(L)'
;MQIIYFKAECAFPELLPSSPVSLQEVILTRDGEIISSFSDLKLKTLPFYLFHLVPIGFRKIEHQVRGASDSHLQFSSGYLPSGEYRVETPDGDKTMTYDALTALWKPDAHTERYLTTNDFTAENYCILRPLKLFYRNRRDIIC
;
A
#
# COMPACT_ATOMS: atom_id res chain seq x y z
N MET A 1 13.73 -8.10 -4.51
CA MET A 1 12.30 -7.85 -4.78
C MET A 1 11.95 -6.43 -4.35
N GLN A 2 10.76 -5.91 -4.67
CA GLN A 2 10.28 -4.61 -4.19
C GLN A 2 8.82 -4.70 -3.75
N ILE A 3 8.41 -3.84 -2.82
CA ILE A 3 7.04 -3.79 -2.33
C ILE A 3 6.27 -2.70 -3.08
N ILE A 4 5.12 -3.09 -3.60
CA ILE A 4 4.11 -2.17 -4.16
C ILE A 4 2.88 -2.14 -3.26
N TYR A 5 2.08 -1.09 -3.41
CA TYR A 5 0.80 -0.98 -2.74
C TYR A 5 -0.33 -0.81 -3.75
N PHE A 6 -1.50 -1.29 -3.36
CA PHE A 6 -2.81 -0.88 -3.85
C PHE A 6 -3.57 -0.27 -2.67
N LYS A 7 -4.26 0.84 -2.90
CA LYS A 7 -5.02 1.56 -1.88
C LYS A 7 -6.40 1.88 -2.43
N ALA A 8 -7.41 1.67 -1.60
CA ALA A 8 -8.76 2.18 -1.81
C ALA A 8 -9.11 3.15 -0.68
N GLU A 9 -9.66 4.31 -1.01
CA GLU A 9 -10.14 5.28 -0.04
C GLU A 9 -11.45 5.93 -0.51
N CYS A 10 -12.20 6.49 0.43
CA CYS A 10 -13.36 7.30 0.08
C CYS A 10 -12.94 8.76 -0.03
N ALA A 11 -13.29 9.42 -1.13
CA ALA A 11 -12.93 10.82 -1.36
C ALA A 11 -13.61 11.78 -0.37
N PHE A 12 -14.78 11.39 0.12
CA PHE A 12 -15.67 12.20 0.95
C PHE A 12 -16.08 11.37 2.18
N PRO A 13 -15.61 11.71 3.39
CA PRO A 13 -15.92 10.94 4.59
C PRO A 13 -17.43 10.73 4.83
N GLU A 14 -18.26 11.69 4.43
CA GLU A 14 -19.72 11.60 4.51
C GLU A 14 -20.35 10.55 3.57
N LEU A 15 -19.60 10.11 2.55
CA LEU A 15 -20.00 9.06 1.60
C LEU A 15 -19.33 7.72 1.91
N LEU A 16 -18.81 7.55 3.13
CA LEU A 16 -18.26 6.27 3.55
C LEU A 16 -19.34 5.19 3.44
N PRO A 17 -19.05 4.07 2.75
CA PRO A 17 -20.01 3.01 2.58
C PRO A 17 -20.38 2.42 3.94
N SER A 18 -21.68 2.24 4.16
CA SER A 18 -22.22 1.66 5.40
C SER A 18 -22.03 0.14 5.50
N SER A 19 -21.58 -0.49 4.42
CA SER A 19 -21.31 -1.92 4.33
C SER A 19 -19.98 -2.20 3.62
N PRO A 20 -19.36 -3.38 3.84
CA PRO A 20 -18.11 -3.73 3.17
C PRO A 20 -18.27 -3.75 1.66
N VAL A 21 -17.35 -3.08 0.95
CA VAL A 21 -17.32 -3.09 -0.51
C VAL A 21 -16.54 -4.30 -1.00
N SER A 22 -17.05 -5.00 -2.00
CA SER A 22 -16.35 -6.13 -2.62
C SER A 22 -15.84 -5.76 -4.00
N LEU A 23 -14.55 -5.98 -4.25
CA LEU A 23 -13.93 -5.87 -5.56
C LEU A 23 -13.78 -7.28 -6.12
N GLN A 24 -14.31 -7.53 -7.33
CA GLN A 24 -14.20 -8.83 -7.98
C GLN A 24 -12.75 -9.11 -8.37
N GLU A 25 -12.08 -8.10 -8.91
CA GLU A 25 -10.72 -8.25 -9.41
C GLU A 25 -9.94 -6.93 -9.33
N VAL A 26 -8.68 -7.00 -8.92
CA VAL A 26 -7.71 -5.92 -8.99
C VAL A 26 -6.47 -6.45 -9.69
N ILE A 27 -6.15 -5.89 -10.85
CA ILE A 27 -4.95 -6.21 -11.62
C ILE A 27 -3.99 -5.04 -11.48
N LEU A 28 -2.74 -5.33 -11.09
CA LEU A 28 -1.66 -4.37 -11.09
C LEU A 28 -0.76 -4.66 -12.28
N THR A 29 -0.51 -3.62 -13.08
CA THR A 29 0.34 -3.72 -14.26
C THR A 29 1.54 -2.79 -14.16
N ARG A 30 2.58 -3.15 -14.90
CA ARG A 30 3.76 -2.32 -15.12
C ARG A 30 4.22 -2.55 -16.55
N ASP A 31 4.28 -1.47 -17.32
CA ASP A 31 4.63 -1.53 -18.75
C ASP A 31 3.65 -2.40 -19.58
N GLY A 32 2.36 -2.36 -19.23
CA GLY A 32 1.32 -3.19 -19.84
C GLY A 32 1.32 -4.66 -19.40
N GLU A 33 2.37 -5.13 -18.72
CA GLU A 33 2.44 -6.50 -18.19
C GLU A 33 1.78 -6.61 -16.82
N ILE A 34 1.08 -7.71 -16.59
CA ILE A 34 0.50 -8.03 -15.28
C ILE A 34 1.63 -8.44 -14.34
N ILE A 35 1.80 -7.69 -13.25
CA ILE A 35 2.77 -8.01 -12.20
C ILE A 35 2.12 -8.59 -10.94
N SER A 36 0.80 -8.41 -10.78
CA SER A 36 0.02 -9.00 -9.71
C SER A 36 -1.48 -8.95 -10.03
N SER A 37 -2.24 -9.92 -9.51
CA SER A 37 -3.70 -9.95 -9.59
C SER A 37 -4.30 -10.42 -8.27
N PHE A 38 -5.42 -9.82 -7.87
CA PHE A 38 -6.14 -10.16 -6.65
C PHE A 38 -7.62 -10.29 -6.97
N SER A 39 -8.25 -11.34 -6.46
CA SER A 39 -9.68 -11.61 -6.68
C SER A 39 -10.43 -11.57 -5.35
N ASP A 40 -11.73 -11.26 -5.42
CA ASP A 40 -12.66 -11.32 -4.29
C ASP A 40 -12.22 -10.52 -3.04
N LEU A 41 -11.64 -9.33 -3.26
CA LEU A 41 -11.18 -8.46 -2.18
C LEU A 41 -12.37 -7.81 -1.47
N LYS A 42 -12.44 -7.99 -0.14
CA LYS A 42 -13.45 -7.36 0.72
C LYS A 42 -12.85 -6.20 1.51
N LEU A 43 -13.25 -4.98 1.14
CA LEU A 43 -12.85 -3.73 1.80
C LEU A 43 -13.73 -3.51 3.04
N LYS A 44 -13.26 -3.97 4.20
CA LYS A 44 -13.99 -3.83 5.46
C LYS A 44 -13.85 -2.45 6.09
N THR A 45 -12.72 -1.80 5.86
CA THR A 45 -12.37 -0.49 6.43
C THR A 45 -11.66 0.34 5.37
N LEU A 46 -11.87 1.65 5.42
CA LEU A 46 -11.19 2.62 4.55
C LEU A 46 -10.39 3.61 5.42
N PRO A 47 -9.19 4.03 4.98
CA PRO A 47 -8.50 3.59 3.76
C PRO A 47 -8.04 2.13 3.87
N PHE A 48 -8.27 1.36 2.81
CA PHE A 48 -7.80 0.00 2.67
C PHE A 48 -6.44 0.01 1.97
N TYR A 49 -5.51 -0.80 2.47
CA TYR A 49 -4.21 -1.01 1.85
C TYR A 49 -3.98 -2.50 1.60
N LEU A 50 -3.40 -2.80 0.45
CA LEU A 50 -2.85 -4.10 0.12
C LEU A 50 -1.40 -3.89 -0.31
N PHE A 51 -0.49 -4.61 0.32
CA PHE A 51 0.93 -4.60 -0.01
C PHE A 51 1.32 -5.90 -0.68
N HIS A 52 2.15 -5.83 -1.71
CA HIS A 52 2.57 -7.03 -2.43
C HIS A 52 4.02 -6.95 -2.90
N LEU A 53 4.68 -8.11 -2.92
CA LEU A 53 6.07 -8.25 -3.33
C LEU A 53 6.14 -8.58 -4.82
N VAL A 54 6.87 -7.79 -5.60
CA VAL A 54 7.02 -7.99 -7.05
C VAL A 54 8.49 -7.92 -7.47
N PRO A 55 8.85 -8.43 -8.66
CA PRO A 55 10.17 -8.22 -9.24
C PRO A 55 10.50 -6.73 -9.38
N ILE A 56 11.77 -6.38 -9.23
CA ILE A 56 12.26 -4.99 -9.34
C ILE A 56 11.90 -4.42 -10.72
N GLY A 57 11.54 -3.13 -10.76
CA GLY A 57 11.33 -2.39 -12.00
C GLY A 57 11.10 -0.92 -11.72
N PHE A 58 11.11 -0.10 -12.79
CA PHE A 58 11.20 1.36 -12.66
C PHE A 58 10.04 2.12 -13.32
N ARG A 59 9.14 1.41 -14.00
CA ARG A 59 7.96 2.00 -14.64
C ARG A 59 6.81 2.17 -13.66
N LYS A 60 5.92 3.11 -13.94
CA LYS A 60 4.73 3.37 -13.11
C LYS A 60 3.92 2.09 -12.92
N ILE A 61 3.39 1.91 -11.71
CA ILE A 61 2.41 0.86 -11.42
C ILE A 61 1.02 1.40 -11.73
N GLU A 62 0.30 0.70 -12.58
CA GLU A 62 -1.08 1.00 -12.93
C GLU A 62 -2.02 -0.06 -12.34
N HIS A 63 -3.30 0.28 -12.23
CA HIS A 63 -4.30 -0.64 -11.69
C HIS A 63 -5.53 -0.67 -12.59
N GLN A 64 -6.16 -1.84 -12.63
CA GLN A 64 -7.50 -2.04 -13.18
C GLN A 64 -8.34 -2.71 -12.10
N VAL A 65 -9.53 -2.18 -11.85
CA VAL A 65 -10.45 -2.67 -10.82
C VAL A 65 -11.76 -3.09 -11.47
N ARG A 66 -12.25 -4.28 -11.15
CA ARG A 66 -13.57 -4.78 -11.58
C ARG A 66 -14.47 -5.04 -10.38
N GLY A 67 -15.77 -4.86 -10.57
CA GLY A 67 -16.79 -5.11 -9.57
C GLY A 67 -17.00 -3.98 -8.55
N ALA A 68 -16.25 -2.87 -8.64
CA ALA A 68 -16.55 -1.68 -7.85
C ALA A 68 -17.83 -1.01 -8.38
N SER A 69 -18.95 -1.14 -7.65
CA SER A 69 -20.20 -0.45 -7.98
C SER A 69 -20.30 0.95 -7.35
N ASP A 70 -19.47 1.25 -6.34
CA ASP A 70 -19.49 2.53 -5.64
C ASP A 70 -18.59 3.58 -6.32
N SER A 71 -19.22 4.63 -6.84
CA SER A 71 -18.58 5.73 -7.57
C SER A 71 -17.75 6.67 -6.69
N HIS A 72 -17.81 6.51 -5.36
CA HIS A 72 -17.15 7.39 -4.40
C HIS A 72 -15.77 6.88 -3.95
N LEU A 73 -15.38 5.67 -4.38
CA LEU A 73 -14.07 5.11 -4.08
C LEU A 73 -13.01 5.66 -5.05
N GLN A 74 -11.87 6.04 -4.49
CA GLN A 74 -10.66 6.37 -5.21
C GLN A 74 -9.64 5.26 -5.02
N PHE A 75 -9.08 4.81 -6.14
CA PHE A 75 -8.06 3.78 -6.16
C PHE A 75 -6.70 4.39 -6.52
N SER A 76 -5.65 3.91 -5.87
CA SER A 76 -4.29 4.29 -6.19
C SER A 76 -3.35 3.09 -6.04
N SER A 77 -2.28 3.09 -6.82
CA SER A 77 -1.27 2.05 -6.82
C SER A 77 0.10 2.66 -7.02
N GLY A 78 1.13 2.04 -6.45
CA GLY A 78 2.47 2.56 -6.59
C GLY A 78 3.52 1.75 -5.86
N TYR A 79 4.76 2.21 -5.97
CA TYR A 79 5.86 1.76 -5.13
C TYR A 79 5.64 2.24 -3.70
N LEU A 80 6.08 1.45 -2.72
CA LEU A 80 6.02 1.83 -1.32
C LEU A 80 6.74 3.19 -1.10
N PRO A 81 6.07 4.23 -0.59
CA PRO A 81 6.71 5.50 -0.30
C PRO A 81 7.51 5.45 1.00
N SER A 82 8.52 6.33 1.17
CA SER A 82 9.18 6.49 2.47
C SER A 82 8.15 6.85 3.54
N GLY A 83 8.29 6.31 4.75
CA GLY A 83 7.35 6.58 5.83
C GLY A 83 7.42 5.60 6.98
N GLU A 84 6.57 5.82 7.98
CA GLU A 84 6.40 4.93 9.13
C GLU A 84 5.22 3.99 8.90
N TYR A 85 5.44 2.71 9.13
CA TYR A 85 4.48 1.65 8.90
C TYR A 85 4.30 0.82 10.16
N ARG A 86 3.06 0.38 10.40
CA ARG A 86 2.78 -0.71 11.32
C ARG A 86 3.11 -2.02 10.62
N VAL A 87 4.00 -2.80 11.21
CA VAL A 87 4.49 -4.06 10.66
C VAL A 87 4.23 -5.15 11.67
N GLU A 88 3.55 -6.22 11.22
CA GLU A 88 3.43 -7.46 11.97
C GLU A 88 4.75 -8.23 11.87
N THR A 89 5.24 -8.68 13.01
CA THR A 89 6.44 -9.52 13.11
C THR A 89 6.14 -10.76 13.95
N PRO A 90 6.98 -11.81 13.90
CA PRO A 90 6.81 -12.98 14.76
C PRO A 90 6.73 -12.66 16.26
N ASP A 91 7.38 -11.57 16.70
CA ASP A 91 7.36 -11.10 18.09
C ASP A 91 6.19 -10.15 18.40
N GLY A 92 5.32 -9.90 17.43
CA GLY A 92 4.18 -9.00 17.51
C GLY A 92 4.34 -7.74 16.65
N ASP A 93 3.31 -6.90 16.70
CA ASP A 93 3.26 -5.69 15.88
C ASP A 93 4.19 -4.58 16.39
N LYS A 94 5.03 -4.06 15.51
CA LYS A 94 5.90 -2.92 15.79
C LYS A 94 5.81 -1.83 14.71
N THR A 95 6.38 -0.67 15.02
CA THR A 95 6.50 0.43 14.07
C THR A 95 7.87 0.36 13.42
N MET A 96 7.92 0.45 12.08
CA MET A 96 9.17 0.48 11.33
C MET A 96 9.15 1.62 10.31
N THR A 97 10.32 2.19 10.05
CA THR A 97 10.48 3.23 9.03
C THR A 97 11.03 2.61 7.76
N TYR A 98 10.43 2.92 6.63
CA TYR A 98 10.95 2.58 5.31
C TYR A 98 11.47 3.83 4.62
N ASP A 99 12.62 3.73 3.96
CA ASP A 99 13.15 4.76 3.08
C ASP A 99 13.17 4.25 1.64
N ALA A 100 12.34 4.84 0.78
CA ALA A 100 12.22 4.51 -0.63
C ALA A 100 13.45 4.91 -1.46
N LEU A 101 14.28 5.86 -0.99
CA LEU A 101 15.51 6.24 -1.70
C LEU A 101 16.57 5.13 -1.58
N THR A 102 16.70 4.56 -0.39
CA THR A 102 17.69 3.51 -0.09
C THR A 102 17.12 2.09 -0.20
N ALA A 103 15.79 1.96 -0.26
CA ALA A 103 15.04 0.70 -0.20
C ALA A 103 15.32 -0.12 1.08
N LEU A 104 15.58 0.58 2.19
CA LEU A 104 15.91 0.00 3.48
C LEU A 104 14.82 0.23 4.52
N TRP A 105 14.67 -0.76 5.39
CA TRP A 105 13.82 -0.72 6.57
C TRP A 105 14.66 -0.49 7.82
N LYS A 106 14.18 0.39 8.69
CA LYS A 106 14.75 0.66 10.00
C LYS A 106 13.79 0.14 11.08
N PRO A 107 14.15 -0.92 11.84
CA PRO A 107 13.29 -1.51 12.86
C PRO A 107 13.09 -0.62 14.09
N ASP A 108 14.13 0.12 14.47
CA ASP A 108 14.15 1.00 15.63
C ASP A 108 15.05 2.21 15.32
N ALA A 109 14.61 3.41 15.71
CA ALA A 109 15.36 4.65 15.61
C ALA A 109 16.77 4.56 16.24
N HIS A 110 16.93 3.75 17.29
CA HIS A 110 18.17 3.61 18.05
C HIS A 110 19.07 2.45 17.59
N THR A 111 18.58 1.62 16.66
CA THR A 111 19.39 0.57 16.05
C THR A 111 20.08 1.06 14.78
N GLU A 112 21.35 0.69 14.60
CA GLU A 112 22.09 0.86 13.34
C GLU A 112 21.78 -0.25 12.32
N ARG A 113 20.94 -1.23 12.69
CA ARG A 113 20.56 -2.32 11.80
C ARG A 113 19.53 -1.83 10.79
N TYR A 114 19.87 -1.99 9.52
CA TYR A 114 18.95 -1.82 8.40
C TYR A 114 18.62 -3.19 7.80
N LEU A 115 17.40 -3.34 7.30
CA LEU A 115 16.97 -4.54 6.58
C LEU A 115 16.69 -4.17 5.13
N THR A 116 17.19 -4.97 4.20
CA THR A 116 16.70 -4.89 2.81
C THR A 116 15.26 -5.41 2.73
N THR A 117 14.57 -5.17 1.62
CA THR A 117 13.26 -5.79 1.38
C THR A 117 13.32 -7.33 1.41
N ASN A 118 14.44 -7.93 0.99
CA ASN A 118 14.59 -9.37 1.04
C ASN A 118 14.73 -9.86 2.49
N ASP A 119 15.51 -9.16 3.32
CA ASP A 119 15.66 -9.51 4.75
C ASP A 119 14.33 -9.34 5.49
N PHE A 120 13.61 -8.24 5.21
CA PHE A 120 12.26 -7.99 5.73
C PHE A 120 11.33 -9.18 5.47
N THR A 121 11.33 -9.69 4.23
CA THR A 121 10.50 -10.85 3.88
C THR A 121 11.02 -12.15 4.48
N ALA A 122 12.34 -12.34 4.58
CA ALA A 122 12.95 -13.53 5.16
C ALA A 122 12.69 -13.64 6.68
N GLU A 123 12.52 -12.51 7.37
CA GLU A 123 12.12 -12.45 8.78
C GLU A 123 10.60 -12.61 8.99
N ASN A 124 9.83 -12.92 7.94
CA ASN A 124 8.37 -13.06 7.95
C ASN A 124 7.65 -11.79 8.42
N TYR A 125 8.17 -10.61 8.05
CA TYR A 125 7.50 -9.35 8.38
C TYR A 125 6.43 -9.02 7.35
N CYS A 126 5.33 -8.44 7.81
CA CYS A 126 4.20 -8.05 6.96
C CYS A 126 3.77 -6.61 7.25
N ILE A 127 3.61 -5.80 6.22
CA ILE A 127 3.10 -4.42 6.39
C ILE A 127 1.58 -4.49 6.60
N LEU A 128 1.12 -3.96 7.73
CA LEU A 128 -0.31 -3.86 8.02
C LEU A 128 -0.91 -2.56 7.46
N ARG A 129 -0.28 -1.42 7.75
CA ARG A 129 -0.75 -0.09 7.31
C ARG A 129 0.30 1.00 7.49
N PRO A 130 0.23 2.12 6.73
CA PRO A 130 0.99 3.31 7.05
C PRO A 130 0.46 3.97 8.34
N LEU A 131 1.35 4.53 9.16
CA LEU A 131 0.99 5.28 10.37
C LEU A 131 0.80 6.77 10.11
N LYS A 132 1.65 7.36 9.25
CA LYS A 132 1.46 8.72 8.75
C LYS A 132 0.90 8.64 7.34
N LEU A 133 -0.35 9.06 7.17
CA LEU A 133 -0.92 9.28 5.85
C LEU A 133 -0.23 10.50 5.25
N PHE A 134 0.62 10.31 4.25
CA PHE A 134 1.01 11.42 3.39
C PHE A 134 -0.24 11.84 2.61
N TYR A 135 -1.02 12.75 3.18
CA TYR A 135 -1.84 13.62 2.35
C TYR A 135 -0.84 14.39 1.49
N ARG A 136 -0.65 13.95 0.24
CA ARG A 136 -0.17 14.87 -0.79
C ARG A 136 -1.17 16.02 -0.74
N ASN A 137 -0.74 17.18 -0.26
CA ASN A 137 -1.46 18.43 -0.43
C ASN A 137 -1.86 18.49 -1.91
N ARG A 138 -3.13 18.20 -2.21
CA ARG A 138 -3.77 18.69 -3.42
C ARG A 138 -3.74 20.18 -3.22
N ARG A 139 -2.79 20.82 -3.90
CA ARG A 139 -2.63 22.26 -3.99
C ARG A 139 -3.99 22.93 -3.97
N ASP A 140 -4.07 23.96 -3.14
CA ASP A 140 -4.89 25.15 -3.34
C ASP A 140 -5.39 25.27 -4.79
N ILE A 141 -6.60 24.76 -5.05
CA ILE A 141 -7.46 25.29 -6.10
C ILE A 141 -8.44 26.17 -5.34
N ILE A 142 -7.99 27.37 -5.04
CA ILE A 142 -8.89 28.49 -4.76
C ILE A 142 -9.23 29.03 -6.14
N CYS A 143 -10.47 28.81 -6.55
CA CYS A 143 -11.08 29.46 -7.70
C CYS A 143 -11.20 30.97 -7.47
#